data_AF-A0A8S3FSK4-F1
#
_entry.id   AF-A0A8S3FSK4-F1
#
_cell.length_a   1.000
_cell.length_b   1.000
_cell.length_c   1.000
_cell.angle_alpha   90.00
_cell.angle_beta   90.00
_cell.angle_gamma   90.00
#
_symmetry.space_group_name_H-M   'P 1'
#
loop_
_entity.id
_entity.type
_entity.pdbx_description
1 polymer ?
#
loop_
_entity_poly.entity_id
_entity_poly.type
_entity_poly.pdbx_seq_one_letter_code
_entity_poly.pdbx_strand_id
1 'polypeptide(L)'
;MSFEDFAATCSRTFAQTPVRLIRMSSSLTVYAGCLDASYRHLVLLCQPHFTDNSISIAFYLNGTAYFEHLNEEKIRQRLQLLNNPRKTSFHRDDLAPVLKRLKSMVSIDSLKQDNHDSELHAKLLSSRLLSVEIYQDNSRFKFKFRCEERPELFEQHYVRQLLIQVKELSQRQTYLCELLEHKDELPQFDSKLFLHTPMTLVDDNE
;
A
#
# COMPACT_ATOMS: atom_id res chain seq x y z
N MET A 1 -27.87 -10.85 -5.92
CA MET A 1 -26.76 -10.05 -5.38
C MET A 1 -25.92 -11.00 -4.56
N SER A 2 -24.69 -11.27 -4.99
CA SER A 2 -23.76 -12.15 -4.28
C SER A 2 -23.25 -11.46 -3.01
N PHE A 3 -22.65 -12.23 -2.10
CA PHE A 3 -21.93 -11.64 -0.95
C PHE A 3 -20.78 -10.74 -1.43
N GLU A 4 -20.15 -11.05 -2.55
CA GLU A 4 -19.08 -10.27 -3.16
C GLU A 4 -19.60 -8.92 -3.66
N ASP A 5 -20.79 -8.89 -4.30
CA ASP A 5 -21.46 -7.66 -4.74
C ASP A 5 -21.81 -6.77 -3.53
N PHE A 6 -22.26 -7.37 -2.42
CA PHE A 6 -22.56 -6.64 -1.20
C PHE A 6 -21.29 -6.15 -0.49
N ALA A 7 -20.26 -6.99 -0.40
CA ALA A 7 -18.98 -6.60 0.18
C ALA A 7 -18.29 -5.49 -0.61
N ALA A 8 -18.44 -5.46 -1.94
CA ALA A 8 -17.93 -4.39 -2.80
C ALA A 8 -18.63 -3.04 -2.57
N THR A 9 -19.87 -3.04 -2.06
CA THR A 9 -20.58 -1.79 -1.69
C THR A 9 -20.19 -1.24 -0.31
N CYS A 10 -19.47 -2.02 0.50
CA CYS A 10 -18.99 -1.58 1.80
C CYS A 10 -17.64 -0.86 1.66
N SER A 11 -17.58 0.43 2.00
CA SER A 11 -16.32 1.17 2.00
C SER A 11 -15.32 0.54 2.97
N ARG A 12 -14.16 0.12 2.45
CA ARG A 12 -13.10 -0.45 3.28
C ARG A 12 -12.58 0.62 4.24
N THR A 13 -12.27 0.21 5.46
CA THR A 13 -11.53 1.04 6.42
C THR A 13 -10.03 0.90 6.20
N PHE A 14 -9.24 1.83 6.77
CA PHE A 14 -7.78 1.73 6.78
C PHE A 14 -7.31 0.37 7.29
N ALA A 15 -7.90 -0.15 8.38
CA ALA A 15 -7.52 -1.43 8.98
C ALA A 15 -7.74 -2.64 8.05
N GLN A 16 -8.69 -2.55 7.13
CA GLN A 16 -9.02 -3.58 6.14
C GLN A 16 -8.19 -3.44 4.85
N THR A 17 -7.46 -2.34 4.70
CA THR A 17 -6.58 -2.12 3.55
C THR A 17 -5.35 -3.01 3.67
N PRO A 18 -4.97 -3.77 2.62
CA PRO A 18 -3.79 -4.63 2.67
C PRO A 18 -2.48 -3.87 2.81
N VAL A 19 -1.56 -4.46 3.56
CA VAL A 19 -0.13 -4.13 3.42
C VAL A 19 0.43 -4.67 2.11
N ARG A 20 1.21 -3.85 1.43
CA ARG A 20 1.79 -4.07 0.11
C ARG A 20 3.28 -3.82 0.13
N LEU A 21 3.97 -4.37 -0.85
CA LEU A 21 5.38 -4.08 -1.10
C LEU A 21 5.47 -3.02 -2.19
N ILE A 22 6.16 -1.92 -1.91
CA ILE A 22 6.47 -0.86 -2.88
C ILE A 22 7.97 -0.86 -3.19
N ARG A 23 8.33 -0.62 -4.45
CA ARG A 23 9.74 -0.52 -4.87
C ARG A 23 10.25 0.90 -4.69
N MET A 24 11.44 1.05 -4.13
CA MET A 24 12.16 2.31 -4.01
C MET A 24 13.20 2.43 -5.12
N SER A 25 13.43 3.65 -5.60
CA SER A 25 14.45 3.96 -6.61
C SER A 25 15.86 3.97 -6.04
N SER A 26 16.00 4.13 -4.72
CA SER A 26 17.28 4.11 -4.02
C SER A 26 17.14 3.44 -2.65
N SER A 27 18.27 3.00 -2.07
CA SER A 27 18.28 2.50 -0.70
C SER A 27 17.78 3.56 0.29
N LEU A 28 17.18 3.11 1.39
CA LEU A 28 16.72 3.97 2.47
C LEU A 28 17.89 4.79 3.02
N THR A 29 17.77 6.11 2.97
CA THR A 29 18.75 6.99 3.62
C THR A 29 18.37 7.19 5.07
N VAL A 30 19.33 7.06 6.00
CA VAL A 30 19.10 7.26 7.44
C VAL A 30 19.79 8.51 7.96
N TYR A 31 19.34 9.03 9.10
CA TYR A 31 19.99 10.15 9.78
C TYR A 31 21.30 9.72 10.46
N ALA A 32 22.18 10.68 10.72
CA ALA A 32 23.45 10.43 11.39
C ALA A 32 23.24 9.92 12.82
N GLY A 33 23.86 8.79 13.19
CA GLY A 33 23.70 8.17 14.51
C GLY A 33 22.54 7.16 14.61
N CYS A 34 21.91 6.78 13.50
CA CYS A 34 21.02 5.62 13.46
C CYS A 34 21.82 4.35 13.80
N LEU A 35 21.35 3.58 14.78
CA LEU A 35 21.99 2.33 15.23
C LEU A 35 21.44 1.08 14.53
N ASP A 36 20.34 1.24 13.78
CA ASP A 36 19.74 0.14 13.03
C ASP A 36 20.67 -0.33 11.91
N ALA A 37 20.62 -1.62 11.62
CA ALA A 37 21.33 -2.18 10.48
C ALA A 37 20.90 -1.48 9.18
N SER A 38 21.85 -1.27 8.26
CA SER A 38 21.58 -0.64 6.97
C SER A 38 20.47 -1.39 6.24
N TYR A 39 19.34 -0.71 5.97
CA TYR A 39 18.27 -1.29 5.17
C TYR A 39 18.67 -1.26 3.70
N ARG A 40 19.20 -2.40 3.20
CA ARG A 40 19.78 -2.51 1.86
C ARG A 40 18.76 -2.84 0.77
N HIS A 41 17.55 -3.25 1.15
CA HIS A 41 16.53 -3.62 0.19
C HIS A 41 15.92 -2.37 -0.46
N LEU A 42 15.66 -2.46 -1.76
CA LEU A 42 14.98 -1.42 -2.54
C LEU A 42 13.46 -1.56 -2.47
N VAL A 43 12.93 -2.04 -1.35
CA VAL A 43 11.51 -2.28 -1.16
C VAL A 43 11.08 -1.78 0.21
N LEU A 44 9.85 -1.29 0.32
CA LEU A 44 9.28 -0.87 1.60
C LEU A 44 7.88 -1.44 1.71
N LEU A 45 7.44 -1.75 2.93
CA LEU A 45 6.07 -2.18 3.17
C LEU A 45 5.19 -0.96 3.38
N CYS A 46 4.05 -0.91 2.69
CA CYS A 46 3.15 0.23 2.63
C CYS A 46 1.70 -0.24 2.73
N GLN A 47 0.88 0.46 3.52
CA GLN A 47 -0.56 0.29 3.57
C GLN A 47 -1.23 1.60 3.14
N PRO A 48 -1.53 1.75 1.83
CA PRO A 48 -2.12 2.96 1.28
C PRO A 48 -3.65 2.88 1.28
N HIS A 49 -4.31 3.77 2.02
CA HIS A 49 -5.77 3.91 2.00
C HIS A 49 -6.14 5.30 1.45
N PHE A 50 -6.80 5.30 0.30
CA PHE A 50 -7.25 6.50 -0.39
C PHE A 50 -8.78 6.55 -0.36
N THR A 51 -9.32 7.72 -0.02
CA THR A 51 -10.73 8.07 -0.24
C THR A 51 -10.79 9.18 -1.29
N ASP A 52 -11.98 9.66 -1.64
CA ASP A 52 -12.16 10.76 -2.60
C ASP A 52 -11.50 12.08 -2.17
N ASN A 53 -11.21 12.23 -0.87
CA ASN A 53 -10.78 13.49 -0.27
C ASN A 53 -9.71 13.33 0.81
N SER A 54 -9.18 12.12 1.04
CA SER A 54 -8.18 11.88 2.06
C SER A 54 -7.22 10.76 1.71
N ILE A 55 -6.05 10.80 2.35
CA ILE A 55 -5.03 9.76 2.28
C ILE A 55 -4.68 9.37 3.71
N SER A 56 -4.79 8.08 4.02
CA SER A 56 -4.21 7.49 5.21
C SER A 56 -3.18 6.47 4.77
N ILE A 57 -1.92 6.65 5.15
CA ILE A 57 -0.82 5.80 4.69
C ILE A 57 0.07 5.40 5.85
N ALA A 58 0.41 4.12 5.95
CA ALA A 58 1.44 3.62 6.85
C ALA A 58 2.57 2.97 6.08
N PHE A 59 3.81 3.22 6.51
CA PHE A 59 5.00 2.52 6.06
C PHE A 59 5.57 1.70 7.21
N TYR A 60 5.97 0.46 6.94
CA TYR A 60 6.51 -0.43 7.96
C TYR A 60 8.00 -0.66 7.73
N LEU A 61 8.80 -0.41 8.77
CA LEU A 61 10.25 -0.50 8.74
C LEU A 61 10.76 -0.93 10.12
N ASN A 62 11.62 -1.95 10.16
CA ASN A 62 12.32 -2.42 11.38
C ASN A 62 11.41 -2.67 12.61
N GLY A 63 10.21 -3.21 12.41
CA GLY A 63 9.30 -3.46 13.54
C GLY A 63 8.47 -2.24 13.97
N THR A 64 8.57 -1.13 13.24
CA THR A 64 7.87 0.13 13.52
C THR A 64 6.96 0.50 12.35
N ALA A 65 5.84 1.14 12.65
CA ALA A 65 4.97 1.76 11.66
C ALA A 65 5.14 3.28 11.68
N TYR A 66 5.22 3.89 10.49
CA TYR A 66 5.26 5.33 10.28
C TYR A 66 4.01 5.73 9.53
N PHE A 67 3.18 6.57 10.12
CA PHE A 67 1.84 6.89 9.62
C PHE A 67 1.67 8.37 9.32
N GLU A 68 0.92 8.68 8.27
CA GLU A 68 0.40 10.02 8.02
C GLU A 68 -1.06 9.96 7.59
N HIS A 69 -1.85 10.90 8.11
CA HIS A 69 -3.20 11.18 7.62
C HIS A 69 -3.26 12.59 7.04
N LEU A 70 -3.70 12.68 5.79
CA LEU A 70 -3.86 13.90 5.03
C LEU A 70 -5.33 14.03 4.62
N ASN A 71 -5.98 15.10 5.07
CA ASN A 71 -7.26 15.52 4.53
C ASN A 71 -7.04 16.36 3.26
N GLU A 72 -8.13 16.63 2.54
CA GLU A 72 -8.14 17.41 1.29
C GLU A 72 -7.34 18.71 1.40
N GLU A 73 -7.53 19.48 2.47
CA GLU A 73 -6.84 20.75 2.67
C GLU A 73 -5.32 20.56 2.74
N LYS A 74 -4.84 19.61 3.57
CA LYS A 74 -3.40 19.31 3.70
C LYS A 74 -2.82 18.81 2.39
N ILE A 75 -3.57 18.02 1.62
CA ILE A 75 -3.13 17.53 0.31
C ILE A 75 -2.96 18.71 -0.65
N ARG A 76 -3.95 19.60 -0.76
CA ARG A 76 -3.90 20.79 -1.60
C ARG A 76 -2.74 21.72 -1.21
N GLN A 77 -2.57 22.01 0.07
CA GLN A 77 -1.45 22.82 0.57
C GLN A 77 -0.11 22.20 0.18
N ARG A 78 0.03 20.88 0.35
CA ARG A 78 1.28 20.19 0.03
C ARG A 78 1.58 20.17 -1.46
N LEU A 79 0.57 19.97 -2.29
CA LEU A 79 0.70 20.07 -3.74
C LEU A 79 1.18 21.45 -4.16
N GLN A 80 0.61 22.52 -3.59
CA GLN A 80 1.00 23.91 -3.89
C GLN A 80 2.44 24.23 -3.48
N LEU A 81 2.91 23.66 -2.37
CA LEU A 81 4.29 23.87 -1.88
C LEU A 81 5.32 23.12 -2.72
N LEU A 82 4.99 21.90 -3.18
CA LEU A 82 5.94 21.02 -3.87
C LEU A 82 5.92 21.18 -5.39
N ASN A 83 4.81 21.64 -5.96
CA ASN A 83 4.61 21.73 -7.40
C ASN A 83 4.39 23.20 -7.78
N ASN A 84 5.14 23.67 -8.78
CA ASN A 84 5.02 25.04 -9.25
C ASN A 84 3.71 25.20 -10.05
N PRO A 85 2.73 26.01 -9.59
CA PRO A 85 1.41 26.09 -10.21
C PRO A 85 1.44 26.64 -11.66
N ARG A 86 2.52 27.31 -12.06
CA ARG A 86 2.71 27.80 -13.44
C ARG A 86 3.21 26.74 -14.42
N LYS A 87 3.66 25.57 -13.94
CA LYS A 87 4.36 24.55 -14.75
C LYS A 87 3.68 23.18 -14.75
N THR A 88 2.67 22.98 -13.91
CA THR A 88 1.99 21.69 -13.79
C THR A 88 0.57 21.77 -14.33
N SER A 89 0.13 20.76 -15.07
CA SER A 89 -1.18 20.68 -15.71
C SER A 89 -2.37 20.47 -14.75
N PHE A 90 -2.15 20.47 -13.43
CA PHE A 90 -3.23 20.29 -12.46
C PHE A 90 -4.05 21.57 -12.36
N HIS A 91 -5.31 21.52 -12.77
CA HIS A 91 -6.28 22.51 -12.36
C HIS A 91 -6.40 22.46 -10.84
N ARG A 92 -6.29 23.63 -10.20
CA ARG A 92 -6.20 23.81 -8.73
C ARG A 92 -7.36 23.19 -7.96
N ASP A 93 -8.44 22.84 -8.66
CA ASP A 93 -9.74 22.47 -8.11
C ASP A 93 -10.05 20.97 -8.14
N ASP A 94 -9.37 20.18 -8.98
CA ASP A 94 -9.70 18.75 -9.14
C ASP A 94 -8.66 17.83 -8.46
N LEU A 95 -9.01 17.37 -7.25
CA LEU A 95 -8.17 16.53 -6.39
C LEU A 95 -8.21 15.06 -6.80
N ALA A 96 -9.35 14.59 -7.33
CA ALA A 96 -9.57 13.19 -7.71
C ALA A 96 -8.49 12.62 -8.66
N PRO A 97 -8.10 13.28 -9.77
CA PRO A 97 -7.06 12.75 -10.65
C PRO A 97 -5.68 12.69 -9.97
N VAL A 98 -5.41 13.57 -8.99
CA VAL A 98 -4.17 13.53 -8.21
C VAL A 98 -4.17 12.35 -7.25
N LEU A 99 -5.28 12.09 -6.57
CA LEU A 99 -5.41 10.95 -5.67
C LEU A 99 -5.32 9.63 -6.43
N LYS A 100 -6.00 9.52 -7.56
CA LYS A 100 -5.93 8.36 -8.45
C LYS A 100 -4.49 8.11 -8.93
N ARG A 101 -3.76 9.18 -9.29
CA ARG A 101 -2.35 9.10 -9.66
C ARG A 101 -1.45 8.67 -8.50
N LEU A 102 -1.66 9.22 -7.31
CA LEU A 102 -0.88 8.83 -6.13
C LEU A 102 -1.15 7.37 -5.74
N LYS A 103 -2.42 6.92 -5.79
CA LYS A 103 -2.84 5.54 -5.58
C LYS A 103 -2.11 4.60 -6.54
N SER A 104 -2.07 4.93 -7.85
CA SER A 104 -1.38 4.09 -8.84
C SER A 104 0.14 4.01 -8.61
N MET A 105 0.78 5.10 -8.17
CA MET A 105 2.22 5.11 -7.88
C MET A 105 2.63 4.25 -6.69
N VAL A 106 1.71 4.02 -5.74
CA VAL A 106 1.95 3.16 -4.56
C VAL A 106 1.30 1.78 -4.70
N SER A 107 0.68 1.47 -5.84
CA SER A 107 0.06 0.17 -6.14
C SER A 107 1.03 -0.84 -6.76
N ILE A 108 0.71 -2.13 -6.58
CA ILE A 108 1.54 -3.30 -6.95
C ILE A 108 1.80 -3.40 -8.46
N ASP A 109 0.93 -2.87 -9.32
CA ASP A 109 1.14 -2.92 -10.78
C ASP A 109 2.41 -2.18 -11.24
N SER A 110 2.93 -1.27 -10.40
CA SER A 110 4.23 -0.63 -10.61
C SER A 110 5.44 -1.59 -10.49
N LEU A 111 5.26 -2.79 -9.91
CA LEU A 111 6.32 -3.82 -9.86
C LEU A 111 6.46 -4.59 -11.17
N LYS A 112 5.39 -4.66 -11.98
CA LYS A 112 5.38 -5.34 -13.28
C LYS A 112 5.64 -4.39 -14.46
N GLN A 113 5.43 -3.10 -14.26
CA GLN A 113 5.72 -2.09 -15.27
C GLN A 113 7.12 -1.55 -15.02
N ASP A 114 7.95 -1.57 -16.06
CA ASP A 114 9.07 -0.64 -16.23
C ASP A 114 8.53 0.81 -16.30
N ASN A 115 7.86 1.28 -15.24
CA ASN A 115 7.48 2.66 -15.06
C ASN A 115 8.76 3.44 -14.74
N HIS A 116 9.60 3.61 -15.76
CA HIS A 116 10.82 4.41 -15.73
C HIS A 116 10.56 5.88 -15.37
N ASP A 117 9.29 6.31 -15.35
CA ASP A 117 8.93 7.70 -15.15
C ASP A 117 8.74 8.08 -13.67
N SER A 118 8.44 7.13 -12.78
CA SER A 118 8.10 7.41 -11.38
C SER A 118 9.16 6.89 -10.41
N GLU A 119 9.70 7.78 -9.60
CA GLU A 119 10.71 7.48 -8.60
C GLU A 119 10.16 7.61 -7.18
N LEU A 120 10.53 6.67 -6.32
CA LEU A 120 10.17 6.68 -4.90
C LEU A 120 11.42 6.61 -4.03
N HIS A 121 11.61 7.62 -3.20
CA HIS A 121 12.77 7.73 -2.31
C HIS A 121 12.32 7.83 -0.85
N ALA A 122 12.88 6.99 0.01
CA ALA A 122 12.63 7.04 1.43
C ALA A 122 13.86 7.57 2.19
N LYS A 123 13.60 8.42 3.18
CA LYS A 123 14.60 8.93 4.10
C LYS A 123 14.06 8.93 5.53
N LEU A 124 14.74 8.23 6.43
CA LEU A 124 14.49 8.33 7.86
C LEU A 124 15.17 9.60 8.39
N LEU A 125 14.37 10.59 8.76
CA LEU A 125 14.84 11.92 9.19
C LEU A 125 15.19 11.95 10.68
N SER A 126 14.53 11.12 11.48
CA SER A 126 14.81 10.85 12.88
C SER A 126 14.24 9.47 13.24
N SER A 127 14.47 8.98 14.46
CA SER A 127 13.85 7.73 14.93
C SER A 127 12.31 7.75 14.89
N ARG A 128 11.70 8.95 14.81
CA ARG A 128 10.25 9.14 14.86
C ARG A 128 9.63 9.65 13.56
N LEU A 129 10.44 9.89 12.53
CA LEU A 129 9.97 10.57 11.32
C LEU A 129 10.57 9.96 10.07
N LEU A 130 9.70 9.35 9.27
CA LEU A 130 10.01 8.83 7.95
C LEU A 130 9.48 9.78 6.88
N SER A 131 10.33 10.11 5.92
CA SER A 131 9.99 10.91 4.75
C SER A 131 9.98 10.03 3.52
N VAL A 132 8.84 9.91 2.84
CA VAL A 132 8.73 9.20 1.56
C VAL A 132 8.37 10.20 0.48
N GLU A 133 9.21 10.32 -0.53
CA GLU A 133 9.10 11.28 -1.61
C GLU A 133 8.81 10.54 -2.92
N ILE A 134 7.78 11.01 -3.63
CA ILE A 134 7.37 10.49 -4.93
C ILE A 134 7.64 11.58 -5.95
N TYR A 135 8.35 11.21 -7.01
CA TYR A 135 8.68 12.07 -8.12
C TYR A 135 8.24 11.41 -9.43
N GLN A 136 7.70 12.19 -10.36
CA GLN A 136 7.46 11.71 -11.72
C GLN A 136 8.00 12.70 -12.75
N ASP A 137 8.95 12.24 -13.55
CA ASP A 137 9.80 13.10 -14.37
C ASP A 137 9.00 13.78 -15.49
N ASN A 138 8.19 13.01 -16.23
CA ASN A 138 7.42 13.47 -17.39
C ASN A 138 6.38 14.55 -17.07
N SER A 139 5.92 14.63 -15.82
CA SER A 139 4.94 15.63 -15.37
C SER A 139 5.52 16.65 -14.40
N ARG A 140 6.81 16.51 -14.03
CA ARG A 140 7.44 17.23 -12.91
C ARG A 140 6.58 17.21 -11.65
N PHE A 141 5.85 16.11 -11.45
CA PHE A 141 4.98 15.95 -10.30
C PHE A 141 5.81 15.50 -9.11
N LYS A 142 5.59 16.15 -7.97
CA LYS A 142 6.27 15.85 -6.73
C LYS A 142 5.29 15.79 -5.57
N PHE A 143 5.37 14.72 -4.80
CA PHE A 143 4.61 14.58 -3.56
C PHE A 143 5.50 14.03 -2.45
N LYS A 144 5.18 14.38 -1.19
CA LYS A 144 6.00 14.00 -0.04
C LYS A 144 5.14 13.64 1.15
N PHE A 145 5.30 12.42 1.63
CA PHE A 145 4.77 11.98 2.90
C PHE A 145 5.77 12.27 4.02
N ARG A 146 5.25 12.75 5.16
CA ARG A 146 5.98 12.96 6.40
C ARG A 146 5.28 12.17 7.49
N CYS A 147 5.73 10.93 7.65
CA CYS A 147 5.07 9.93 8.45
C CYS A 147 5.71 9.88 9.84
N GLU A 148 4.87 10.05 10.87
CA GLU A 148 5.28 9.98 12.27
C GLU A 148 5.23 8.54 12.77
N GLU A 149 6.15 8.19 13.66
CA GLU A 149 6.17 6.88 14.31
C GLU A 149 4.87 6.64 15.12
N ARG A 150 4.23 5.49 14.87
CA ARG A 150 3.01 5.00 15.52
C ARG A 150 3.15 3.50 15.78
N PRO A 151 3.88 3.09 16.84
CA PRO A 151 4.24 1.69 17.06
C PRO A 151 3.02 0.78 17.22
N GLU A 152 1.90 1.32 17.72
CA GLU A 152 0.65 0.58 17.89
C GLU A 152 0.11 0.01 16.57
N LEU A 153 0.35 0.68 15.44
CA LEU A 153 -0.16 0.27 14.13
C LEU A 153 0.61 -0.92 13.57
N PHE A 154 1.87 -1.14 13.99
CA PHE A 154 2.67 -2.27 13.53
C PHE A 154 2.02 -3.59 13.92
N GLU A 155 1.67 -3.75 15.20
CA GLU A 155 1.02 -4.98 15.65
C GLU A 155 -0.42 -5.05 15.15
N GLN A 156 -1.18 -3.95 15.27
CA GLN A 156 -2.62 -3.93 14.98
C GLN A 156 -2.95 -4.20 13.51
N HIS A 157 -2.11 -3.72 12.58
CA HIS A 157 -2.40 -3.81 11.16
C HIS A 157 -1.44 -4.74 10.43
N TYR A 158 -0.13 -4.62 10.64
CA TYR A 158 0.81 -5.47 9.90
C TYR A 158 0.88 -6.90 10.44
N VAL A 159 1.21 -7.08 11.72
CA VAL A 159 1.37 -8.42 12.32
C VAL A 159 0.06 -9.22 12.27
N ARG A 160 -1.06 -8.60 12.65
CA ARG A 160 -2.37 -9.27 12.61
C ARG A 160 -2.79 -9.67 11.18
N GLN A 161 -2.59 -8.80 10.18
CA GLN A 161 -2.89 -9.17 8.79
C GLN A 161 -2.01 -10.34 8.32
N LEU A 162 -0.71 -10.34 8.64
CA LEU A 162 0.17 -11.46 8.32
C LEU A 162 -0.26 -12.77 8.99
N LEU A 163 -0.63 -12.73 10.27
CA LEU A 163 -1.08 -13.92 10.99
C LEU A 163 -2.37 -14.50 10.38
N ILE A 164 -3.30 -13.63 9.98
CA ILE A 164 -4.52 -14.06 9.27
C ILE A 164 -4.15 -14.73 7.95
N GLN A 165 -3.30 -14.09 7.14
CA GLN A 165 -2.86 -14.65 5.85
C GLN A 165 -2.15 -16.00 6.00
N VAL A 166 -1.24 -16.13 6.97
CA VAL A 166 -0.54 -17.40 7.25
C VAL A 166 -1.52 -18.49 7.68
N LYS A 167 -2.50 -18.16 8.53
CA LYS A 167 -3.53 -19.11 8.96
C LYS A 167 -4.40 -19.57 7.79
N GLU A 168 -4.83 -18.64 6.94
CA GLU A 168 -5.62 -18.96 5.74
C GLU A 168 -4.83 -19.84 4.76
N LEU A 169 -3.55 -19.52 4.51
CA LEU A 169 -2.67 -20.33 3.67
C LEU A 169 -2.48 -21.73 4.24
N SER A 170 -2.28 -21.85 5.55
CA SER A 170 -2.14 -23.15 6.23
C SER A 170 -3.42 -23.99 6.10
N GLN A 171 -4.59 -23.40 6.31
CA GLN A 171 -5.87 -24.10 6.14
C GLN A 171 -6.09 -24.58 4.71
N ARG A 172 -5.76 -23.74 3.71
CA ARG A 172 -5.83 -24.13 2.30
C ARG A 172 -4.85 -25.24 1.96
N GLN A 173 -3.65 -25.21 2.51
CA GLN A 173 -2.67 -26.26 2.32
C GLN A 173 -3.19 -27.60 2.86
N THR A 174 -3.75 -27.62 4.08
CA THR A 174 -4.38 -28.82 4.66
C THR A 174 -5.48 -29.36 3.74
N TYR A 175 -6.37 -28.50 3.27
CA TYR A 175 -7.46 -28.90 2.38
C TYR A 175 -6.96 -29.43 1.03
N LEU A 176 -5.89 -28.84 0.47
CA LEU A 176 -5.26 -29.37 -0.75
C LEU A 176 -4.62 -30.74 -0.52
N CYS A 177 -4.05 -31.00 0.65
CA CYS A 177 -3.56 -32.32 1.02
C CYS A 177 -4.71 -33.33 1.10
N GLU A 178 -5.82 -33.00 1.78
CA GLU A 178 -7.02 -33.84 1.86
C GLU A 178 -7.59 -34.16 0.46
N LEU A 179 -7.68 -33.14 -0.41
CA LEU A 179 -8.11 -33.32 -1.81
C LEU A 179 -7.21 -34.28 -2.60
N LEU A 180 -5.90 -34.26 -2.36
CA LEU A 180 -4.95 -35.15 -3.02
C LEU A 180 -5.06 -36.59 -2.48
N GLU A 181 -5.29 -36.74 -1.19
CA GLU A 181 -5.45 -38.05 -0.53
C GLU A 181 -6.75 -38.75 -0.92
N HIS A 182 -7.84 -38.00 -1.09
CA HIS A 182 -9.17 -38.52 -1.45
C HIS A 182 -9.51 -38.37 -2.95
N LYS A 183 -8.51 -38.10 -3.79
CA LYS A 183 -8.70 -37.78 -5.22
C LYS A 183 -9.50 -38.85 -6.00
N ASP A 184 -9.37 -40.11 -5.62
CA ASP A 184 -10.07 -41.25 -6.25
C ASP A 184 -11.45 -41.53 -5.64
N GLU A 185 -11.78 -40.92 -4.50
CA GLU A 185 -13.03 -41.12 -3.75
C GLU A 185 -14.01 -39.94 -3.86
N LEU A 186 -13.57 -38.79 -4.39
CA LEU A 186 -14.37 -37.58 -4.46
C LEU A 186 -15.43 -37.66 -5.59
N PRO A 187 -16.74 -37.70 -5.26
CA PRO A 187 -17.78 -37.52 -6.26
C PRO A 187 -17.71 -36.07 -6.76
N GLN A 188 -17.47 -35.88 -8.06
CA GLN A 188 -17.52 -34.59 -8.77
C GLN A 188 -17.07 -33.37 -7.95
N PHE A 189 -15.76 -33.11 -7.99
CA PHE A 189 -15.09 -31.86 -7.63
C PHE A 189 -16.04 -30.63 -7.67
N ASP A 190 -16.47 -30.15 -6.49
CA ASP A 190 -17.27 -28.93 -6.39
C ASP A 190 -16.34 -27.71 -6.53
N SER A 191 -16.03 -27.40 -7.80
CA SER A 191 -15.18 -26.29 -8.22
C SER A 191 -15.63 -24.92 -7.72
N LYS A 192 -16.87 -24.81 -7.21
CA LYS A 192 -17.41 -23.58 -6.64
C LYS A 192 -16.75 -23.19 -5.32
N LEU A 193 -16.26 -24.14 -4.51
CA LEU A 193 -15.55 -23.79 -3.27
C LEU A 193 -14.15 -23.19 -3.52
N PHE A 194 -13.56 -23.47 -4.69
CA PHE A 194 -12.17 -23.11 -5.02
C PHE A 194 -12.01 -21.68 -5.57
N LEU A 195 -13.04 -21.13 -6.23
CA LEU A 195 -12.92 -19.88 -7.01
C LEU A 195 -13.38 -18.61 -6.27
N HIS A 196 -14.01 -18.72 -5.09
CA HIS A 196 -14.66 -17.58 -4.42
C HIS A 196 -13.81 -16.86 -3.37
N THR A 197 -12.49 -17.03 -3.35
CA THR A 197 -11.65 -16.22 -2.46
C THR A 197 -10.43 -15.70 -3.20
N PRO A 198 -10.50 -14.49 -3.79
CA PRO A 198 -9.40 -13.96 -4.59
C PRO A 198 -8.13 -13.84 -3.72
N MET A 199 -7.02 -14.43 -4.20
CA MET A 199 -5.69 -14.38 -3.58
C MET A 199 -5.03 -13.00 -3.65
N THR A 200 -5.64 -12.09 -4.38
CA THR A 200 -5.26 -10.71 -4.47
C THR A 200 -6.46 -9.94 -3.98
N LEU A 201 -6.29 -9.17 -2.92
CA LEU A 201 -7.18 -8.05 -2.65
C LEU A 201 -7.15 -7.19 -3.92
N VAL A 202 -8.10 -7.45 -4.81
CA VAL A 202 -8.28 -6.69 -6.03
C VAL A 202 -8.46 -5.25 -5.56
N ASP A 203 -7.67 -4.36 -6.16
CA ASP A 203 -7.84 -2.93 -5.93
C ASP A 203 -9.31 -2.60 -6.22
N ASP A 204 -9.95 -1.86 -5.30
CA ASP A 204 -11.26 -1.33 -5.58
C ASP A 204 -11.11 -0.46 -6.84
N ASN A 205 -11.72 -0.92 -7.93
CA ASN A 205 -11.82 -0.22 -9.21
C ASN A 205 -12.82 0.92 -9.07
N GLU A 206 -12.51 1.87 -8.18
CA GLU A 206 -13.11 3.20 -8.13
C GLU A 206 -11.96 4.23 -8.16
#